data_AF-A0A1V3WIG6-F1
#
_entry.id   AF-A0A1V3WIG6-F1
#
_cell.length_a   1.000
_cell.length_b   1.000
_cell.length_c   1.000
_cell.angle_alpha   90.00
_cell.angle_beta   90.00
_cell.angle_gamma   90.00
#
_symmetry.space_group_name_H-M   'P 1'
#
loop_
_entity.id
_entity.type
_entity.pdbx_description
1 polymer ?
#
loop_
_entity_poly.entity_id
_entity_poly.type
_entity_poly.pdbx_seq_one_letter_code
_entity_poly.pdbx_strand_id
1 'polypeptide(L)' 'MIRIAESGVRGTGDLLAYAGAGADAVLVGEGLVKSGDPRAAVADLVTAGTHPSCPKPAR' A
#
# COMPACT_ATOMS: atom_id res chain seq x y z
N MET A 1 13.87 -7.36 -10.18
CA MET A 1 13.90 -6.02 -9.58
C MET A 1 12.65 -5.88 -8.73
N ILE A 2 12.75 -5.29 -7.53
CA ILE A 2 11.59 -4.99 -6.69
C ILE A 2 11.32 -3.49 -6.83
N ARG A 3 10.11 -3.12 -7.22
CA ARG A 3 9.63 -1.73 -7.34
C ARG A 3 8.93 -1.34 -6.05
N ILE A 4 9.39 -0.27 -5.40
CA ILE A 4 8.83 0.22 -4.14
C ILE A 4 8.26 1.62 -4.38
N ALA A 5 7.00 1.83 -4.04
CA ALA A 5 6.40 3.16 -4.01
C ALA A 5 6.57 3.75 -2.59
N GLU A 6 7.35 4.82 -2.47
CA GLU A 6 7.79 5.33 -1.16
C GLU A 6 7.04 6.59 -0.71
N SER A 7 6.38 7.29 -1.61
CA SER A 7 5.75 8.59 -1.36
C SER A 7 4.29 8.60 -1.80
N GLY A 8 3.46 9.34 -1.07
CA GLY A 8 2.04 9.54 -1.41
C GLY A 8 1.08 8.41 -1.04
N VAL A 9 1.51 7.40 -0.28
CA VAL A 9 0.64 6.32 0.20
C VAL A 9 -0.11 6.79 1.46
N ARG A 10 -1.36 7.24 1.30
CA ARG A 10 -2.19 7.75 2.40
C ARG A 10 -3.22 6.73 2.89
N GLY A 11 -3.44 5.67 2.12
CA GLY A 11 -4.43 4.64 2.41
C GLY A 11 -4.49 3.56 1.33
N THR A 12 -5.50 2.71 1.41
CA THR A 12 -5.68 1.55 0.52
C THR A 12 -5.86 1.93 -0.95
N GLY A 13 -6.52 3.06 -1.23
CA GLY A 13 -6.70 3.56 -2.61
C GLY A 13 -5.37 3.86 -3.31
N ASP A 14 -4.45 4.55 -2.63
CA ASP A 14 -3.11 4.84 -3.17
C ASP A 14 -2.29 3.56 -3.33
N LEU A 15 -2.39 2.63 -2.37
CA LEU A 15 -1.75 1.31 -2.46
C LEU A 15 -2.20 0.57 -3.71
N LEU A 16 -3.51 0.48 -3.97
CA LEU A 16 -4.05 -0.22 -5.13
C LEU A 16 -3.64 0.45 -6.44
N ALA A 17 -3.58 1.79 -6.47
CA ALA A 17 -3.09 2.54 -7.61
C ALA A 17 -1.62 2.22 -7.91
N TYR A 18 -0.76 2.23 -6.89
CA TYR A 18 0.65 1.86 -7.06
C TYR A 18 0.85 0.40 -7.44
N ALA A 19 0.07 -0.52 -6.88
CA ALA A 19 0.07 -1.92 -7.27
C ALA A 19 -0.29 -2.08 -8.76
N GLY A 20 -1.30 -1.33 -9.24
CA GLY A 20 -1.68 -1.29 -10.65
C GLY A 20 -0.62 -0.67 -11.56
N ALA A 21 0.17 0.27 -11.05
CA ALA A 21 1.35 0.83 -11.72
C ALA A 21 2.60 -0.09 -11.66
N GLY A 22 2.48 -1.24 -10.99
CA GLY A 22 3.52 -2.25 -10.92
C GLY A 22 4.41 -2.20 -9.67
N ALA A 23 4.03 -1.47 -8.63
CA ALA A 23 4.73 -1.55 -7.35
C ALA A 23 4.59 -2.95 -6.74
N ASP A 24 5.71 -3.50 -6.28
CA ASP A 24 5.78 -4.77 -5.55
C ASP A 24 5.61 -4.55 -4.04
N ALA A 25 5.92 -3.35 -3.55
CA ALA A 25 5.74 -2.95 -2.16
C ALA A 25 5.45 -1.44 -2.05
N VAL A 26 4.89 -1.04 -0.91
CA VAL A 26 4.68 0.35 -0.53
C VAL A 26 5.39 0.66 0.79
N LEU A 27 6.03 1.83 0.88
CA LEU A 27 6.54 2.37 2.13
C LEU A 27 5.61 3.49 2.59
N VAL A 28 5.19 3.40 3.86
CA VAL A 28 4.17 4.28 4.44
C VAL A 28 4.77 4.97 5.65
N GLY A 29 4.69 6.29 5.69
CA GLY A 29 5.21 7.10 6.78
C GLY A 29 4.15 8.05 7.32
N GLU A 30 4.00 9.19 6.65
CA GLU A 30 3.24 10.34 7.15
C GLU A 30 1.77 10.02 7.49
N GLY A 31 1.04 9.30 6.64
CA GLY A 31 -0.34 8.88 6.91
C GLY A 31 -0.46 7.90 8.09
N LEU A 32 0.55 7.06 8.30
CA LEU A 32 0.56 6.10 9.41
C LEU A 32 0.89 6.78 10.74
N VAL A 33 1.89 7.65 10.79
CA VAL A 33 2.30 8.35 12.03
C VAL A 33 1.26 9.35 12.53
N LYS A 34 0.40 9.86 11.64
CA LYS A 34 -0.70 10.76 12.00
C LYS A 34 -2.00 10.03 12.31
N SER A 35 -2.06 8.71 12.13
CA SER A 35 -3.25 7.91 12.44
C SER A 35 -3.53 7.91 13.94
N GLY A 36 -4.81 8.02 14.32
CA GLY A 36 -5.26 7.80 15.70
C GLY A 36 -5.16 6.33 16.14
N ASP A 37 -5.12 5.40 15.18
CA ASP A 37 -4.84 3.98 15.40
C ASP A 37 -3.89 3.46 14.31
N PRO A 38 -2.56 3.52 14.54
CA PRO A 38 -1.58 3.03 13.57
C PRO A 38 -1.70 1.53 13.29
N ARG A 39 -2.17 0.73 14.25
CA ARG A 39 -2.30 -0.72 14.08
C ARG A 39 -3.43 -1.04 13.12
N ALA A 40 -4.58 -0.41 13.30
CA ALA A 40 -5.71 -0.54 12.37
C ALA A 40 -5.32 -0.06 10.96
N ALA A 41 -4.66 1.09 10.86
CA ALA A 41 -4.21 1.64 9.57
C ALA A 41 -3.27 0.68 8.80
N VAL A 42 -2.32 0.03 9.49
CA VAL A 42 -1.48 -1.00 8.86
C VAL A 42 -2.30 -2.22 8.47
N ALA A 43 -3.22 -2.67 9.33
CA ALA A 43 -4.06 -3.84 9.04
C ALA A 43 -4.90 -3.64 7.77
N ASP A 44 -5.44 -2.44 7.55
CA ASP A 44 -6.21 -2.10 6.34
C ASP A 44 -5.33 -2.17 5.08
N LEU A 45 -4.12 -1.62 5.15
CA LEU A 45 -3.16 -1.66 4.03
C LEU A 45 -2.70 -3.07 3.70
N VAL A 46 -2.40 -3.88 4.73
CA VAL A 46 -2.01 -5.29 4.55
C VAL A 46 -3.18 -6.09 3.97
N THR A 47 -4.40 -5.87 4.45
CA THR A 47 -5.60 -6.55 3.93
C THR A 47 -5.82 -6.21 2.46
N ALA A 48 -5.67 -4.94 2.07
CA ALA A 48 -5.78 -4.53 0.68
C ALA A 48 -4.69 -5.15 -0.20
N GLY A 49 -3.43 -5.15 0.26
CA GLY A 49 -2.30 -5.70 -0.49
C GLY A 49 -2.30 -7.22 -0.63
N THR A 50 -2.88 -7.94 0.34
CA THR A 50 -2.96 -9.41 0.33
C THR A 50 -4.22 -9.94 -0.34
N HIS A 51 -5.21 -9.08 -0.62
CA HIS A 51 -6.45 -9.47 -1.27
C HIS A 51 -6.17 -10.09 -2.65
N PRO A 52 -6.77 -11.24 -3.02
CA PRO A 52 -6.51 -11.91 -4.30
C PRO A 52 -6.72 -11.02 -5.53
N SER A 53 -7.69 -10.10 -5.46
CA SER A 53 -8.03 -9.12 -6.51
C SER A 53 -7.20 -7.84 -6.50
N CYS A 54 -6.23 -7.70 -5.58
CA CYS A 54 -5.27 -6.60 -5.62
C CYS A 54 -4.55 -6.62 -6.98
N PRO A 55 -4.43 -5.48 -7.68
CA PRO A 55 -3.74 -5.41 -8.96
C PRO A 55 -2.33 -5.97 -8.81
N LYS A 56 -2.02 -7.07 -9.51
CA LYS A 56 -0.68 -7.65 -9.49
C LYS A 56 0.12 -7.10 -10.66
N PRO A 57 1.43 -6.83 -10.48
CA PRO A 57 2.30 -6.58 -11.61
C PRO A 57 2.24 -7.79 -12.56
N ALA A 58 2.02 -7.53 -13.86
CA ALA A 58 2.27 -8.54 -14.88
C ALA A 58 3.76 -8.88 -14.81
N ARG A 59 4.06 -10.13 -14.44
CA ARG A 59 5.42 -10.63 -14.26
C ARG A 59 6.16 -10.74 -15.59
#